data_AF-A0A212KGZ1-F1
#
_entry.id   AF-A0A212KGZ1-F1
#
_cell.length_a   1.000
_cell.length_b   1.000
_cell.length_c   1.000
_cell.angle_alpha   90.00
_cell.angle_beta   90.00
_cell.angle_gamma   90.00
#
_symmetry.space_group_name_H-M   'P 1'
#
loop_
_entity.id
_entity.type
_entity.pdbx_description
1 polymer ?
#
loop_
_entity_poly.entity_id
_entity_poly.type
_entity_poly.pdbx_seq_one_letter_code
_entity_poly.pdbx_strand_id
1 'polypeptide(L)' 'MTKSVLERIAAMATALERLAFDIEIIHKGTKALVATLPKGCEIHCRFLQEQIVALERISIALGMIQATAESLKKDVAGP' A
#
# COMPACT_ATOMS: atom_id res chain seq x y z
N MET A 1 -11.37 27.06 11.17
CA MET A 1 -11.13 27.18 9.71
C MET A 1 -11.10 25.79 9.10
N THR A 2 -11.86 25.55 8.03
CA THR A 2 -11.83 24.28 7.27
C THR A 2 -10.60 24.25 6.37
N LYS A 3 -9.87 23.12 6.35
CA LYS A 3 -8.72 22.91 5.47
C LYS A 3 -9.11 23.13 4.00
N SER A 4 -8.21 23.71 3.22
CA SER A 4 -8.35 23.84 1.78
C SER A 4 -8.37 22.47 1.09
N VAL A 5 -8.85 22.42 -0.16
CA VAL A 5 -8.83 21.19 -0.96
C VAL A 5 -7.40 20.68 -1.15
N LEU A 6 -6.44 21.57 -1.39
CA LEU A 6 -5.01 21.21 -1.52
C LEU A 6 -4.43 20.61 -0.24
N GLU A 7 -4.74 21.18 0.92
CA GLU A 7 -4.29 20.64 2.21
C GLU A 7 -4.87 19.25 2.50
N ARG A 8 -6.12 19.01 2.07
CA ARG A 8 -6.76 17.70 2.20
C ARG A 8 -6.13 16.68 1.25
N ILE A 9 -5.86 17.04 0.01
CA ILE A 9 -5.17 16.19 -0.98
C ILE A 9 -3.77 15.84 -0.47
N ALA A 10 -3.01 16.82 0.03
CA ALA A 10 -1.68 16.60 0.57
C ALA A 10 -1.71 15.63 1.78
N ALA A 11 -2.67 15.81 2.70
CA ALA A 11 -2.84 14.90 3.83
C ALA A 11 -3.19 13.47 3.40
N MET A 12 -4.03 13.31 2.36
CA MET A 12 -4.34 12.01 1.78
C MET A 12 -3.10 11.36 1.15
N ALA A 13 -2.31 12.12 0.38
CA ALA A 13 -1.07 11.61 -0.22
C ALA A 13 -0.10 11.09 0.85
N THR A 14 0.15 11.85 1.91
CA THR A 14 1.00 11.42 3.03
C THR A 14 0.46 10.18 3.74
N ALA A 15 -0.87 10.07 3.91
CA ALA A 15 -1.47 8.87 4.50
C ALA A 15 -1.30 7.64 3.61
N LEU A 16 -1.44 7.80 2.29
CA LEU A 16 -1.24 6.73 1.30
C LEU A 16 0.23 6.29 1.24
N GLU A 17 1.18 7.21 1.33
CA GLU A 17 2.61 6.91 1.40
C GLU A 17 2.96 6.05 2.63
N ARG A 18 2.43 6.43 3.81
CA ARG A 18 2.62 5.64 5.03
C ARG A 18 2.01 4.24 4.90
N LEU A 19 0.79 4.16 4.37
CA LEU A 19 0.12 2.88 4.18
C LEU A 19 0.88 1.99 3.18
N ALA A 20 1.41 2.56 2.10
CA ALA A 20 2.23 1.83 1.13
C ALA A 20 3.49 1.26 1.78
N PHE A 21 4.16 2.05 2.63
CA PHE A 21 5.33 1.61 3.40
C PHE A 21 4.99 0.48 4.37
N ASP A 22 3.91 0.60 5.13
CA ASP A 22 3.45 -0.44 6.06
C ASP A 22 3.13 -1.76 5.32
N ILE A 23 2.45 -1.67 4.18
CA ILE A 23 2.16 -2.84 3.34
C ILE A 23 3.43 -3.49 2.81
N GLU A 24 4.42 -2.70 2.41
CA GLU A 24 5.71 -3.23 1.97
C GLU A 24 6.41 -4.04 3.07
N ILE A 25 6.40 -3.52 4.31
CA ILE A 25 6.94 -4.22 5.47
C ILE A 25 6.20 -5.55 5.71
N ILE A 26 4.86 -5.52 5.74
CA ILE A 26 4.05 -6.72 5.97
C ILE A 26 4.29 -7.75 4.86
N HIS A 27 4.38 -7.30 3.61
CA HIS A 27 4.63 -8.15 2.45
C HIS A 27 6.00 -8.83 2.53
N LYS A 28 7.06 -8.07 2.86
CA LYS A 28 8.41 -8.62 3.09
C LYS A 28 8.43 -9.61 4.25
N GLY A 29 7.79 -9.28 5.37
CA GLY A 29 7.67 -10.16 6.53
C GLY A 29 6.94 -11.46 6.20
N THR A 30 5.86 -11.38 5.42
CA THR A 30 5.08 -12.56 5.00
C THR A 30 5.92 -13.46 4.07
N LYS A 31 6.65 -12.88 3.12
CA LYS A 31 7.59 -13.62 2.24
C LYS A 31 8.69 -14.32 3.05
N ALA A 32 9.26 -13.62 4.03
CA ALA A 32 10.26 -14.21 4.92
C ALA A 32 9.68 -15.38 5.73
N LEU A 33 8.47 -15.23 6.28
CA LEU A 33 7.81 -16.28 7.06
C LEU A 33 7.56 -17.54 6.22
N VAL A 34 7.07 -17.39 4.98
CA VAL A 34 6.89 -18.52 4.05
C VAL A 34 8.21 -19.25 3.82
N ALA A 35 9.32 -18.52 3.66
CA ALA A 35 10.63 -19.12 3.40
C ALA A 35 11.20 -19.89 4.61
N THR A 36 10.76 -19.56 5.83
CA THR A 36 11.28 -20.19 7.07
C THR A 36 10.37 -21.28 7.64
N LEU A 37 9.18 -21.49 7.09
CA LEU A 37 8.25 -22.50 7.62
C LEU A 37 8.82 -23.93 7.45
N PRO A 38 8.72 -24.78 8.49
CA PRO A 38 9.17 -26.16 8.40
C PRO A 38 8.26 -27.01 7.50
N LYS A 39 8.76 -28.19 7.10
CA LYS A 39 7.96 -29.20 6.41
C LYS A 39 6.77 -29.63 7.29
N GLY A 40 5.59 -29.87 6.70
CA GLY A 40 4.35 -30.16 7.44
C GLY A 40 3.48 -28.93 7.73
N CYS A 41 3.90 -27.72 7.30
CA CYS A 41 3.14 -26.48 7.43
C CYS A 41 2.49 -26.03 6.11
N GLU A 42 2.16 -26.94 5.19
CA GLU A 42 1.73 -26.63 3.83
C GLU A 42 0.46 -25.75 3.78
N ILE A 43 -0.46 -25.95 4.72
CA ILE A 43 -1.69 -25.14 4.84
C ILE A 43 -1.33 -23.69 5.20
N HIS A 44 -0.40 -23.49 6.13
CA HIS A 44 0.07 -22.15 6.51
C HIS A 44 0.83 -21.48 5.36
N CYS A 45 1.68 -22.22 4.64
CA CYS A 45 2.36 -21.70 3.45
C CYS A 45 1.36 -21.22 2.40
N ARG A 46 0.32 -22.00 2.11
CA ARG A 46 -0.73 -21.62 1.16
C ARG A 46 -1.47 -20.37 1.60
N PHE A 47 -1.89 -20.31 2.87
CA PHE A 47 -2.56 -19.14 3.42
C PHE A 47 -1.68 -17.88 3.32
N LEU A 48 -0.41 -17.97 3.68
CA LEU A 48 0.51 -16.83 3.59
C LEU A 48 0.79 -16.42 2.13
N GLN A 49 0.81 -17.35 1.18
CA GLN A 49 0.90 -17.03 -0.25
C GLN A 49 -0.34 -16.27 -0.74
N GLU A 50 -1.54 -16.64 -0.29
CA GLU A 50 -2.76 -15.90 -0.59
C GLU A 50 -2.71 -14.48 0.01
N GLN A 51 -2.17 -14.32 1.22
CA GLN A 51 -1.93 -12.99 1.82
C GLN A 51 -0.93 -12.16 1.01
N ILE A 52 0.16 -12.77 0.52
CA ILE A 52 1.13 -12.09 -0.37
C ILE A 52 0.42 -11.54 -1.61
N VAL A 53 -0.39 -12.36 -2.29
CA VAL A 53 -1.13 -11.93 -3.48
C VAL A 53 -2.12 -10.81 -3.14
N ALA A 54 -2.78 -10.87 -1.99
CA ALA A 54 -3.65 -9.79 -1.53
C ALA A 54 -2.88 -8.48 -1.31
N LEU A 55 -1.73 -8.53 -0.63
CA LEU A 55 -0.87 -7.37 -0.39
C LEU A 55 -0.34 -6.76 -1.69
N GLU A 56 0.04 -7.58 -2.67
CA GLU A 56 0.47 -7.11 -3.99
C GLU A 56 -0.66 -6.35 -4.71
N ARG A 57 -1.90 -6.86 -4.68
CA ARG A 57 -3.08 -6.15 -5.23
C ARG A 57 -3.36 -4.82 -4.53
N ILE A 58 -3.24 -4.78 -3.20
CA ILE A 58 -3.45 -3.54 -2.44
C ILE A 58 -2.36 -2.52 -2.79
N SER A 59 -1.10 -2.96 -2.89
CA SER A 59 0.02 -2.09 -3.27
C SER A 59 -0.19 -1.44 -4.64
N ILE A 60 -0.64 -2.22 -5.64
CA ILE A 60 -0.99 -1.69 -6.97
C ILE A 60 -2.12 -0.64 -6.89
N ALA A 61 -3.18 -0.94 -6.12
CA ALA A 61 -4.30 -0.01 -5.94
C ALA A 61 -3.84 1.31 -5.29
N LEU A 62 -2.97 1.25 -4.28
CA LEU A 62 -2.42 2.45 -3.65
C LEU A 62 -1.58 3.27 -4.62
N GLY A 63 -0.74 2.63 -5.44
CA GLY A 63 0.02 3.32 -6.48
C GLY A 63 -0.86 4.08 -7.47
N MET A 64 -1.99 3.49 -7.89
CA MET A 64 -2.96 4.17 -8.76
C MET A 64 -3.63 5.37 -8.07
N ILE A 65 -3.98 5.24 -6.79
CA ILE A 65 -4.60 6.33 -6.02
C ILE A 65 -3.58 7.46 -5.79
N GLN A 66 -2.32 7.14 -5.50
CA GLN A 66 -1.24 8.13 -5.35
C GLN A 66 -1.02 8.91 -6.65
N ALA A 67 -0.91 8.22 -7.78
CA ALA A 67 -0.79 8.87 -9.09
C ALA A 67 -1.98 9.80 -9.37
N THR A 68 -3.20 9.39 -8.99
CA THR A 68 -4.41 10.21 -9.10
C THR A 68 -4.33 11.45 -8.20
N ALA A 69 -3.91 11.30 -6.94
CA ALA A 69 -3.75 12.41 -6.01
C ALA A 69 -2.69 13.42 -6.48
N GLU A 70 -1.58 12.95 -7.04
CA GLU A 70 -0.56 13.80 -7.65
C GLU A 70 -1.07 14.57 -8.87
N SER A 71 -1.84 13.92 -9.75
CA SER A 71 -2.48 14.58 -10.89
C SER A 71 -3.42 15.70 -10.44
N LEU A 72 -4.31 15.41 -9.48
CA LEU A 72 -5.25 16.39 -8.93
C LEU A 72 -4.52 17.57 -8.28
N LYS A 73 -3.38 17.32 -7.61
CA LYS A 73 -2.57 18.39 -7.03
C LYS A 73 -2.01 19.33 -8.11
N LYS A 74 -1.60 18.80 -9.27
CA LYS A 74 -1.13 19.61 -10.41
C LYS A 74 -2.26 20.41 -11.05
N ASP A 75 -3.42 19.79 -11.24
CA ASP A 75 -4.59 20.46 -11.84
C ASP A 75 -5.11 21.61 -10.97
N VAL A 76 -5.10 21.43 -9.64
CA VAL A 76 -5.54 22.47 -8.69
C VAL A 76 -4.49 23.55 -8.47
N ALA A 77 -3.20 23.27 -8.72
CA ALA A 77 -2.14 24.27 -8.61
C ALA A 77 -2.10 25.26 -9.78
N GLY A 78 -2.69 24.93 -10.94
CA GLY A 78 -2.61 25.72 -12.16
C GLY A 78 -1.19 25.74 -12.77
N PRO A 79 -1.01 26.25 -14.00
CA PRO A 79 0.32 26.58 -14.52
C PRO A 79 1.03 27.66 -13.68
#